data_AF-A0A2G6HYK5-F1
#
_entry.id   AF-A0A2G6HYK5-F1
#
_cell.length_a   1.000
_cell.length_b   1.000
_cell.length_c   1.000
_cell.angle_alpha   90.00
_cell.angle_beta   90.00
_cell.angle_gamma   90.00
#
_symmetry.space_group_name_H-M   'P 1'
#
loop_
_entity.id
_entity.type
_entity.pdbx_description
1 polymer ?
#
loop_
_entity_poly.entity_id
_entity_poly.type
_entity_poly.pdbx_seq_one_letter_code
_entity_poly.pdbx_strand_id
1 'polypeptide(L)'
;RAHGFISPHLAAQTGFGEEDLELFWKAVVNMFEHDHSAARGLMAMRKLVAFEHVSALGNAPAHKLFELVPSPVLKDRNKPPRSFSDYEEIRIPDSLPENISLKVWD
;
A
#
# COMPACT_ATOMS: atom_id res chain seq x y z
N ARG A 1 -3.78 -8.02 -2.57
CA ARG A 1 -2.64 -7.39 -1.87
C ARG A 1 -1.48 -7.30 -2.86
N ALA A 2 -0.78 -6.18 -2.90
CA ALA A 2 0.45 -6.02 -3.68
C ALA A 2 1.54 -5.43 -2.76
N HIS A 3 2.80 -5.67 -3.10
CA HIS A 3 3.96 -5.04 -2.47
C HIS A 3 4.70 -4.22 -3.51
N GLY A 4 5.17 -3.05 -3.12
CA GLY A 4 5.92 -2.13 -3.98
C GLY A 4 7.15 -1.60 -3.26
N PHE A 5 8.14 -1.15 -4.03
CA PHE A 5 9.42 -0.65 -3.55
C PHE A 5 9.85 0.54 -4.39
N ILE A 6 10.29 1.61 -3.75
CA ILE A 6 10.84 2.79 -4.41
C ILE A 6 12.26 2.96 -3.87
N SER A 7 13.26 2.90 -4.76
CA SER A 7 14.67 3.02 -4.39
C SER A 7 15.13 4.47 -4.54
N PRO A 8 15.51 5.16 -3.44
CA PRO A 8 16.02 6.53 -3.53
C PRO A 8 17.29 6.65 -4.39
N HIS A 9 18.11 5.61 -4.42
CA HIS A 9 19.35 5.60 -5.20
C HIS A 9 19.10 5.58 -6.71
N LEU A 10 18.10 4.80 -7.15
CA LEU A 10 17.69 4.78 -8.56
C LEU A 10 16.93 6.05 -8.92
N ALA A 11 16.07 6.54 -8.02
CA ALA A 11 15.35 7.80 -8.23
C ALA A 11 16.30 8.97 -8.50
N ALA A 12 17.39 9.07 -7.73
CA ALA A 12 18.44 10.07 -7.93
C ALA A 12 19.14 9.95 -9.29
N GLN A 13 19.24 8.75 -9.87
CA GLN A 13 19.86 8.52 -11.19
C GLN A 13 18.90 8.84 -12.35
N THR A 14 17.60 8.62 -12.15
CA THR A 14 16.58 8.81 -13.20
C THR A 14 15.89 10.16 -13.15
N GLY A 15 16.16 10.96 -12.11
CA GLY A 15 15.48 12.24 -11.88
C GLY A 15 14.07 12.11 -11.32
N PHE A 16 13.70 10.95 -10.78
CA PHE A 16 12.39 10.74 -10.14
C PHE A 16 12.37 11.50 -8.80
N GLY A 17 11.48 12.49 -8.68
CA GLY A 17 11.43 13.40 -7.55
C GLY A 17 10.18 13.28 -6.69
N GLU A 18 10.04 14.20 -5.73
CA GLU A 18 8.86 14.27 -4.85
C GLU A 18 7.56 14.53 -5.63
N GLU A 19 7.59 15.39 -6.65
CA GLU A 19 6.41 15.67 -7.48
C GLU A 19 5.91 14.43 -8.23
N ASP A 20 6.85 13.62 -8.76
CA ASP A 20 6.53 12.34 -9.40
C ASP A 20 5.97 11.33 -8.40
N LEU A 21 6.52 11.32 -7.18
CA LEU A 21 6.07 10.45 -6.11
C LEU A 21 4.66 10.81 -5.63
N GLU A 22 4.36 12.10 -5.49
CA GLU A 22 3.01 12.58 -5.20
C GLU A 22 2.01 12.20 -6.30
N LEU A 23 2.40 12.36 -7.57
CA LEU A 23 1.60 11.94 -8.71
C LEU A 23 1.37 10.42 -8.68
N PHE A 24 2.40 9.64 -8.37
CA PHE A 24 2.32 8.19 -8.26
C PHE A 24 1.31 7.77 -7.19
N TRP A 25 1.32 8.38 -6.00
CA TRP A 25 0.33 8.08 -4.96
C TRP A 25 -1.10 8.38 -5.41
N LYS A 26 -1.32 9.55 -6.05
CA LYS A 26 -2.62 9.89 -6.63
C LYS A 26 -3.06 8.89 -7.68
N ALA A 27 -2.14 8.43 -8.54
CA ALA A 27 -2.43 7.44 -9.56
C ALA A 27 -2.79 6.07 -8.96
N VAL A 28 -2.08 5.61 -7.92
CA VAL A 28 -2.37 4.33 -7.25
C VAL A 28 -3.72 4.37 -6.52
N VAL A 29 -4.03 5.46 -5.84
CA VAL A 29 -5.32 5.64 -5.15
C VAL A 29 -6.47 5.58 -6.15
N ASN A 30 -6.33 6.24 -7.30
CA ASN A 30 -7.37 6.30 -8.34
C ASN A 30 -7.21 5.24 -9.45
N MET A 31 -6.37 4.22 -9.25
CA MET A 31 -5.89 3.36 -10.33
C MET A 31 -6.99 2.67 -11.14
N PHE A 32 -8.15 2.43 -10.53
CA PHE A 32 -9.27 1.75 -11.16
C PHE A 32 -10.42 2.67 -11.59
N GLU A 33 -10.45 3.92 -11.13
CA GLU A 33 -11.54 4.88 -11.41
C GLU A 33 -11.62 5.26 -12.91
N HIS A 34 -10.51 5.11 -13.63
CA HIS A 34 -10.44 5.36 -15.06
C HIS A 34 -10.28 4.08 -15.90
N ASP A 35 -10.32 2.90 -15.26
CA ASP A 35 -10.04 1.61 -15.91
C ASP A 35 -11.26 0.67 -15.94
N HIS A 36 -12.45 1.24 -16.13
CA HIS A 36 -13.70 0.51 -16.20
C HIS A 36 -13.86 -0.23 -17.53
N SER A 37 -14.20 -1.53 -17.46
CA SER A 37 -14.54 -2.32 -18.64
C SER A 37 -15.50 -3.46 -18.29
N ALA A 38 -16.16 -4.00 -19.32
CA ALA A 38 -17.08 -5.14 -19.17
C ALA A 38 -16.40 -6.39 -18.57
N ALA A 39 -15.08 -6.53 -18.72
CA ALA A 39 -14.32 -7.65 -18.19
C ALA A 39 -13.86 -7.45 -16.73
N ARG A 40 -13.80 -6.21 -16.23
CA ARG A 40 -13.22 -5.88 -14.92
C ARG A 40 -14.25 -5.63 -13.83
N GLY A 41 -15.49 -5.31 -14.18
CA GLY A 41 -16.53 -4.98 -13.21
C GLY A 41 -16.14 -3.76 -12.36
N LEU A 42 -16.52 -3.78 -11.07
CA LEU A 42 -16.19 -2.71 -10.12
C LEU A 42 -14.96 -3.09 -9.30
N MET A 43 -13.80 -2.55 -9.69
CA MET A 43 -12.55 -2.63 -8.94
C MET A 43 -12.33 -1.32 -8.18
N ALA A 44 -11.80 -1.42 -6.96
CA ALA A 44 -11.44 -0.26 -6.16
C ALA A 44 -10.19 -0.59 -5.34
N MET A 45 -9.30 0.40 -5.21
CA MET A 45 -8.24 0.39 -4.20
C MET A 45 -8.93 0.45 -2.83
N ARG A 46 -8.42 -0.30 -1.83
CA ARG A 46 -9.06 -0.41 -0.50
C ARG A 46 -8.26 0.22 0.63
N LYS A 47 -6.94 0.20 0.50
CA LYS A 47 -5.98 0.81 1.42
C LYS A 47 -4.61 0.82 0.75
N LEU A 48 -3.92 1.95 0.84
CA LEU A 48 -2.52 2.07 0.49
C LEU A 48 -1.74 2.41 1.75
N VAL A 49 -0.64 1.69 1.99
CA VAL A 49 0.23 1.88 3.15
C VAL A 49 1.65 1.99 2.63
N ALA A 50 2.29 3.13 2.86
CA ALA A 50 3.68 3.38 2.50
C ALA A 50 4.53 3.51 3.76
N PHE A 51 5.60 2.72 3.82
CA PHE A 51 6.63 2.84 4.83
C PHE A 51 7.78 3.67 4.24
N GLU A 52 8.12 4.75 4.91
CA GLU A 52 9.19 5.64 4.50
C GLU A 52 10.39 5.50 5.45
N HIS A 53 11.55 5.27 4.86
CA HIS A 53 12.81 5.13 5.58
C HIS A 53 13.51 6.49 5.64
N VAL A 54 14.09 6.84 6.79
CA VAL A 54 14.90 8.06 6.91
C VAL A 54 16.20 7.96 6.08
N SER A 55 16.77 6.77 5.97
CA SER A 55 17.99 6.50 5.19
C SER A 55 17.68 6.02 3.78
N ALA A 56 18.44 6.53 2.80
CA ALA A 56 18.38 6.09 1.40
C ALA A 56 18.72 4.60 1.18
N LEU A 57 19.45 3.98 2.12
CA LEU A 57 19.77 2.55 2.10
C LEU A 57 18.73 1.68 2.82
N GLY A 58 17.74 2.30 3.47
CA GLY A 58 16.76 1.64 4.33
C GLY A 58 17.20 1.54 5.79
N ASN A 59 16.21 1.55 6.68
CA ASN A 59 16.36 1.41 8.14
C ASN A 59 15.82 0.09 8.70
N ALA A 60 14.97 -0.61 7.94
CA ALA A 60 14.36 -1.87 8.36
C ALA A 60 14.18 -2.80 7.15
N PRO A 61 14.24 -4.13 7.35
CA PRO A 61 13.98 -5.07 6.27
C PRO A 61 12.53 -5.00 5.77
N ALA A 62 12.34 -4.93 4.46
CA ALA A 62 11.00 -4.74 3.88
C ALA A 62 10.00 -5.85 4.23
N HIS A 63 10.43 -7.11 4.33
CA HIS A 63 9.54 -8.22 4.71
C HIS A 63 8.94 -8.00 6.11
N LYS A 64 9.73 -7.50 7.07
CA LYS A 64 9.24 -7.19 8.42
C LYS A 64 8.21 -6.07 8.39
N LEU A 65 8.44 -5.03 7.58
CA LEU A 65 7.49 -3.93 7.43
C LEU A 65 6.17 -4.42 6.81
N PHE A 66 6.23 -5.29 5.80
CA PHE A 66 5.01 -5.86 5.22
C PHE A 66 4.29 -6.82 6.17
N GLU A 67 4.98 -7.55 7.03
CA GLU A 67 4.35 -8.39 8.06
C GLU A 67 3.54 -7.57 9.08
N LEU A 68 3.87 -6.29 9.30
CA LEU A 68 3.10 -5.38 10.15
C LEU A 68 1.68 -5.10 9.61
N VAL A 69 1.46 -5.31 8.30
CA VAL A 69 0.14 -5.19 7.65
C VAL A 69 -0.27 -6.57 7.16
N PRO A 70 -0.86 -7.41 8.02
CA PRO A 70 -1.32 -8.74 7.62
C PRO A 70 -2.46 -8.66 6.61
N SER A 71 -2.76 -9.78 5.96
CA SER A 71 -3.94 -9.88 5.10
C SER A 71 -5.22 -9.64 5.90
N PRO A 72 -6.26 -9.01 5.29
CA PRO A 72 -7.54 -8.78 5.98
C PRO A 72 -8.15 -10.09 6.48
N VAL A 73 -8.72 -10.04 7.68
CA VAL A 73 -9.37 -11.19 8.32
C VAL A 73 -10.86 -11.21 7.97
N LEU A 74 -11.42 -12.39 7.70
CA LEU A 74 -12.86 -12.55 7.50
C LEU A 74 -13.59 -12.45 8.84
N LYS A 75 -14.68 -11.69 8.86
CA LYS A 75 -15.59 -11.60 10.02
C LYS A 75 -16.28 -12.94 10.30
N ASP A 76 -16.66 -13.67 9.24
CA ASP A 76 -17.24 -15.01 9.32
C ASP A 76 -16.42 -15.99 8.47
N ARG A 77 -15.66 -16.87 9.12
CA ARG A 77 -14.76 -17.83 8.44
C ARG A 77 -15.51 -19.01 7.81
N ASN A 78 -16.79 -19.19 8.11
CA ASN A 78 -17.59 -20.30 7.58
C ASN A 78 -18.28 -19.98 6.25
N LYS A 79 -18.19 -18.72 5.79
CA LYS A 79 -18.82 -18.28 4.54
C LYS A 79 -17.77 -17.70 3.60
N PRO A 80 -17.89 -17.95 2.29
CA PRO A 80 -17.00 -17.33 1.33
C PRO A 80 -17.34 -15.83 1.21
N PRO A 81 -16.34 -14.93 1.23
CA PRO A 81 -16.58 -13.49 1.08
C PRO A 81 -17.18 -13.16 -0.28
N ARG A 82 -18.03 -12.14 -0.32
CA ARG A 82 -18.68 -11.60 -1.52
C ARG A 82 -18.53 -10.08 -1.65
N SER A 83 -18.14 -9.42 -0.56
CA SER A 83 -17.93 -7.98 -0.49
C SER A 83 -16.71 -7.68 0.38
N PHE A 84 -16.15 -6.47 0.23
CA PHE A 84 -15.07 -6.05 1.13
C PHE A 84 -15.55 -5.88 2.58
N SER A 85 -16.83 -5.57 2.79
CA SER A 85 -17.44 -5.46 4.12
C SER A 85 -17.50 -6.80 4.90
N ASP A 86 -17.28 -7.93 4.25
CA ASP A 86 -17.17 -9.25 4.91
C ASP A 86 -15.83 -9.41 5.66
N TYR A 87 -14.88 -8.52 5.40
CA TYR A 87 -13.60 -8.46 6.11
C TYR A 87 -13.65 -7.47 7.27
N GLU A 88 -12.84 -7.73 8.28
CA GLU A 88 -12.43 -6.73 9.26
C GLU A 88 -11.63 -5.61 8.56
N GLU A 89 -11.54 -4.46 9.22
CA GLU A 89 -10.75 -3.34 8.70
C GLU A 89 -9.28 -3.73 8.51
N ILE A 90 -8.64 -3.15 7.49
CA ILE A 90 -7.22 -3.39 7.24
C ILE A 90 -6.43 -2.82 8.41
N ARG A 91 -5.76 -3.71 9.14
CA ARG A 91 -4.94 -3.32 10.28
C ARG A 91 -3.77 -2.45 9.84
N ILE A 92 -3.64 -1.30 10.50
CA ILE A 92 -2.49 -0.41 10.43
C ILE A 92 -1.67 -0.60 11.71
N PRO A 93 -0.34 -0.69 11.65
CA PRO A 93 0.47 -0.89 12.85
C PRO A 93 0.48 0.35 13.75
N ASP A 94 0.25 0.13 15.05
CA ASP A 94 0.30 1.18 16.07
C ASP A 94 1.74 1.58 16.45
N SER A 95 2.71 0.69 16.18
CA SER A 95 4.12 0.89 16.47
C SER A 95 4.97 0.54 15.27
N LEU A 96 5.96 1.37 14.98
CA LEU A 96 6.91 1.19 13.88
C LEU A 96 8.32 0.97 14.43
N PRO A 97 9.19 0.26 13.70
CA PRO A 97 10.62 0.27 13.98
C PRO A 97 11.18 1.69 13.96
N GLU A 98 12.30 1.89 14.64
CA GLU A 98 12.98 3.18 14.67
C GLU A 98 13.34 3.66 13.25
N ASN A 99 13.22 4.97 13.01
CA ASN A 99 13.53 5.61 11.73
C ASN A 99 12.65 5.17 10.54
N ILE A 100 11.42 4.72 10.84
CA ILE A 100 10.37 4.46 9.85
C ILE A 100 9.19 5.38 10.14
N SER A 101 8.69 6.05 9.11
CA SER A 101 7.41 6.76 9.15
C SER A 101 6.39 6.06 8.25
N LEU A 102 5.10 6.38 8.45
CA LEU A 102 3.99 5.74 7.77
C LEU A 102 3.10 6.78 7.11
N LYS A 103 2.72 6.53 5.86
CA LYS A 103 1.67 7.27 5.15
C LYS A 103 0.58 6.28 4.71
N VAL A 104 -0.68 6.70 4.87
CA VAL A 104 -1.84 5.82 4.67
C VAL A 104 -2.91 6.57 3.87
N TRP A 105 -3.49 5.88 2.88
CA TRP A 105 -4.62 6.35 2.08
C TRP A 105 -5.71 5.28 2.03
N ASP A 106 -6.96 5.71 1.88
CA ASP A 106 -8.17 4.88 1.77
C ASP A 106 -8.71 4.83 0.34
#